data_AF-A0A8J1TRY2-F1
#
_entry.id   AF-A0A8J1TRY2-F1
#
_cell.length_a   1.000
_cell.length_b   1.000
_cell.length_c   1.000
_cell.angle_alpha   90.00
_cell.angle_beta   90.00
_cell.angle_gamma   90.00
#
_symmetry.space_group_name_H-M   'P 1'
#
loop_
_entity.id
_entity.type
_entity.pdbx_description
1 polymer ?
#
loop_
_entity_poly.entity_id
_entity_poly.type
_entity_poly.pdbx_seq_one_letter_code
_entity_poly.pdbx_strand_id
1 'polypeptide(L)'
;IYKIYILFHQNQPVVQAKVYGNIVEADMAPESLAILLAVLIRLGSCGQKSCRREDVQELKDVITNADDEQKSEIAIIKAEVAGIKNDIAALNAGLSQILSILGETPKEPDTTIASTTYGETPNVPDNQSTTHATVTPDNPDPQIGDTEALAAKSCLEILQTRTTTPPSGLYWIAVTPSYTTRLYCDMVTDGGGFTLVWTFTFTKYDIQTGANDITPRPSWKLNKFMHYLDIQDVIVPVSNKPPTSEDQLGALKFKYWKLIGGNAFIVKSNFFNWISCNETTGSIVEEGVSGSIKCNVIKYLSTELPQCSTVTPTSLNWFENKGSICGMYLMRYNLAYMMFEVNSLSCWPIWDACGEGSKARLLKDIRSPRANVYIR
;
A
#
# COMPACT_ATOMS: atom_id res chain seq x y z
N ILE A 1 -8.71 10.39 37.65
CA ILE A 1 -9.56 11.61 37.56
C ILE A 1 -8.77 12.62 36.75
N TYR A 2 -9.11 12.80 35.48
CA TYR A 2 -8.47 13.80 34.63
C TYR A 2 -9.12 15.16 34.90
N LYS A 3 -8.32 16.21 35.08
CA LYS A 3 -8.83 17.59 35.14
C LYS A 3 -8.25 18.33 33.95
N ILE A 4 -9.15 18.76 33.06
CA ILE A 4 -8.83 19.60 31.91
C ILE A 4 -9.24 21.02 32.30
N TYR A 5 -8.32 21.95 32.14
CA TYR A 5 -8.54 23.37 32.35
C TYR A 5 -8.40 24.06 31.00
N ILE A 6 -9.39 24.87 30.64
CA ILE A 6 -9.29 25.76 29.49
C ILE A 6 -9.01 27.14 30.08
N LEU A 7 -7.85 27.69 29.76
CA LEU A 7 -7.44 29.01 30.20
C LEU A 7 -7.36 29.92 28.96
N PHE A 8 -7.76 31.17 29.13
CA PHE A 8 -7.61 32.17 28.09
C PHE A 8 -6.45 33.09 28.48
N HIS A 9 -5.39 33.08 27.67
CA HIS A 9 -4.27 33.99 27.84
C HIS A 9 -4.26 34.95 26.65
N GLN A 10 -4.45 36.25 26.90
CA GLN A 10 -4.50 37.28 25.86
C GLN A 10 -5.49 36.97 24.70
N ASN A 11 -6.71 36.53 25.03
CA ASN A 11 -7.76 36.12 24.07
C ASN A 11 -7.40 34.94 23.15
N GLN A 12 -6.32 34.22 23.42
CA GLN A 12 -6.02 32.95 22.77
C GLN A 12 -6.35 31.80 23.73
N PRO A 13 -7.11 30.78 23.29
CA PRO A 13 -7.45 29.64 24.13
C PRO A 13 -6.25 28.70 24.29
N VAL A 14 -5.84 28.46 25.53
CA VAL A 14 -4.78 27.52 25.89
C VAL A 14 -5.40 26.36 26.66
N VAL A 15 -5.20 25.13 26.19
CA VAL A 15 -5.71 23.93 26.88
C VAL A 15 -4.60 23.38 27.77
N GLN A 16 -4.87 23.36 29.07
CA GLN A 16 -4.01 22.72 30.07
C GLN A 16 -4.64 21.43 30.56
N ALA A 17 -3.97 20.30 30.31
CA ALA A 17 -4.37 19.01 30.86
C ALA A 17 -3.44 18.63 32.02
N LYS A 18 -4.01 18.39 33.20
CA LYS A 18 -3.25 17.84 34.34
C LYS A 18 -3.37 16.32 34.35
N VAL A 19 -2.29 15.65 33.97
CA VAL A 19 -2.21 14.19 33.88
C VAL A 19 -1.12 13.70 34.84
N TYR A 20 -1.52 12.92 35.85
CA TYR A 20 -0.62 12.38 36.90
C TYR A 20 0.28 13.43 37.59
N GLY A 21 -0.24 14.64 37.81
CA GLY A 21 0.48 15.71 38.49
C GLY A 21 1.24 16.67 37.57
N ASN A 22 1.49 16.28 36.31
CA ASN A 22 2.16 17.10 35.32
C ASN A 22 1.15 17.93 34.52
N ILE A 23 1.48 19.20 34.28
CA ILE A 23 0.70 20.11 33.43
C ILE A 23 1.30 20.02 32.02
N VAL A 24 0.47 19.70 31.04
CA VAL A 24 0.82 19.77 29.63
C VAL A 24 0.02 20.89 29.01
N GLU A 25 0.73 21.84 28.39
CA GLU A 25 0.16 22.95 27.63
C GLU A 25 0.22 22.62 26.14
N ALA A 26 -0.88 22.89 25.44
CA ALA A 26 -0.90 22.82 23.98
C ALA A 26 -1.66 24.03 23.45
N ASP A 27 -1.02 24.73 22.50
CA ASP A 27 -1.69 25.73 21.68
C ASP A 27 -2.61 24.99 20.70
N MET A 28 -3.90 25.32 20.74
CA MET A 28 -4.90 24.70 19.87
C MET A 28 -5.54 25.77 19.00
N ALA A 29 -5.65 25.47 17.70
CA ALA A 29 -6.43 26.29 16.79
C ALA A 29 -7.90 26.36 17.27
N PRO A 30 -8.60 27.51 17.12
CA PRO A 30 -9.96 27.72 17.63
C PRO A 30 -10.98 26.65 17.20
N GLU A 31 -10.86 26.15 15.98
CA GLU A 31 -11.73 25.10 15.42
C GLU A 31 -11.54 23.76 16.14
N SER A 32 -10.30 23.42 16.48
CA SER A 32 -9.95 22.20 17.21
C SER A 32 -10.45 22.26 18.67
N LEU A 33 -10.47 23.46 19.26
CA LEU A 33 -11.04 23.68 20.59
C LEU A 33 -12.55 23.48 20.61
N ALA A 34 -13.27 23.97 19.60
CA ALA A 34 -14.72 23.82 19.49
C ALA A 34 -15.14 22.34 19.43
N ILE A 35 -14.39 21.53 18.69
CA ILE A 35 -14.59 20.07 18.58
C ILE A 35 -14.30 19.39 19.93
N LEU A 36 -13.18 19.74 20.59
CA LEU A 36 -12.81 19.17 21.89
C LEU A 36 -13.86 19.49 22.98
N LEU A 37 -14.38 20.73 23.03
CA LEU A 37 -15.45 21.09 23.95
C LEU A 37 -16.76 20.36 23.66
N ALA A 38 -17.15 20.23 22.38
CA ALA A 38 -18.37 19.50 22.00
C ALA A 38 -18.33 18.03 22.46
N VAL A 39 -17.15 17.42 22.39
CA VAL A 39 -16.90 16.06 22.89
C VAL A 39 -16.97 16.02 24.43
N LEU A 40 -16.34 16.96 25.14
CA LEU A 40 -16.35 17.01 26.61
C LEU A 40 -17.74 17.29 27.21
N ILE A 41 -18.55 18.11 26.54
CA ILE A 41 -19.95 18.39 26.92
C ILE A 41 -20.82 17.14 26.73
N ARG A 42 -20.68 16.41 25.61
CA ARG A 42 -21.42 15.16 25.37
C ARG A 42 -21.02 14.03 26.33
N LEU A 43 -19.78 14.04 26.82
CA LEU A 43 -19.27 13.06 27.80
C LEU A 43 -19.62 13.42 29.26
N GLY A 44 -20.47 14.43 29.50
CA GLY A 44 -20.96 14.76 30.84
C GLY A 44 -19.89 15.22 31.83
N SER A 45 -18.71 15.63 31.35
CA SER A 45 -17.56 15.95 32.20
C SER A 45 -17.55 17.39 32.74
N CYS A 46 -18.50 18.22 32.34
CA CYS A 46 -18.74 19.53 32.97
C CYS A 46 -19.62 19.38 34.21
N GLY A 47 -19.01 18.96 35.32
CA GLY A 47 -19.62 19.04 36.65
C GLY A 47 -19.79 20.50 37.07
N GLN A 48 -21.02 20.86 37.44
CA GLN A 48 -21.45 22.16 37.97
C GLN A 48 -20.38 22.90 38.79
N LYS A 49 -19.94 24.08 38.32
CA LYS A 49 -19.60 25.33 39.07
C LYS A 49 -18.53 26.24 38.44
N SER A 50 -17.91 25.93 37.30
CA SER A 50 -16.74 26.71 36.82
C SER A 50 -16.79 27.29 35.39
N CYS A 51 -17.95 27.40 34.74
CA CYS A 51 -18.05 28.22 33.52
C CYS A 51 -18.75 29.53 33.89
N ARG A 52 -18.07 30.69 33.73
CA ARG A 52 -18.74 31.98 33.93
C ARG A 52 -19.72 32.19 32.78
N ARG A 53 -20.83 32.89 33.07
CA ARG A 53 -21.90 33.14 32.10
C ARG A 53 -21.43 33.95 30.89
N GLU A 54 -20.36 34.72 31.08
CA GLU A 54 -19.68 35.55 30.08
C GLU A 54 -18.91 34.67 29.07
N ASP A 55 -18.16 33.66 29.54
CA ASP A 55 -17.44 32.70 28.69
C ASP A 55 -18.38 31.93 27.74
N VAL A 56 -19.59 31.61 28.19
CA VAL A 56 -20.61 30.91 27.39
C VAL A 56 -21.18 31.79 26.28
N GLN A 57 -21.24 33.11 26.48
CA GLN A 57 -21.73 34.03 25.46
C GLN A 57 -20.66 34.30 24.40
N GLU A 58 -19.41 34.49 24.83
CA GLU A 58 -18.27 34.63 23.91
C GLU A 58 -18.11 33.37 23.03
N LEU A 59 -18.33 32.18 23.59
CA LEU A 59 -18.38 30.91 22.84
C LEU A 59 -19.53 30.85 21.82
N LYS A 60 -20.71 31.39 22.14
CA LYS A 60 -21.83 31.44 21.18
C LYS A 60 -21.52 32.38 20.02
N ASP A 61 -20.85 33.49 20.30
CA ASP A 61 -20.50 34.47 19.28
C ASP A 61 -19.42 33.91 18.34
N VAL A 62 -18.43 33.17 18.86
CA VAL A 62 -17.43 32.45 18.05
C VAL A 62 -18.07 31.37 17.16
N ILE A 63 -18.99 30.57 17.70
CA ILE A 63 -19.69 29.53 16.92
C ILE A 63 -20.56 30.16 15.82
N THR A 64 -21.24 31.27 16.13
CA THR A 64 -22.11 31.96 15.16
C THR A 64 -21.28 32.57 14.02
N ASN A 65 -20.14 33.19 14.33
CA ASN A 65 -19.27 33.78 13.31
C ASN A 65 -18.64 32.70 12.40
N ALA A 66 -18.24 31.56 12.96
CA ALA A 66 -17.73 30.43 12.17
C ALA A 66 -18.79 29.83 11.23
N ASP A 67 -20.05 29.75 11.67
CA ASP A 67 -21.17 29.30 10.85
C ASP A 67 -21.44 30.28 9.67
N ASP A 68 -21.26 31.58 9.88
CA ASP A 68 -21.43 32.59 8.82
C ASP A 68 -20.27 32.61 7.81
N GLU A 69 -19.03 32.40 8.27
CA GLU A 69 -17.86 32.24 7.38
C GLU A 69 -18.01 30.97 6.51
N GLN A 70 -18.39 29.85 7.12
CA GLN A 70 -18.66 28.60 6.39
C GLN A 70 -19.83 28.75 5.40
N LYS A 71 -20.89 29.48 5.74
CA LYS A 71 -21.99 29.78 4.81
C LYS A 71 -21.52 30.62 3.61
N SER A 72 -20.60 31.56 3.83
CA SER A 72 -20.00 32.37 2.78
C SER A 72 -19.19 31.51 1.80
N GLU A 73 -18.34 30.63 2.32
CA GLU A 73 -17.56 29.69 1.49
C GLU A 73 -18.47 28.73 0.71
N ILE A 74 -19.51 28.19 1.33
CA ILE A 74 -20.51 27.35 0.65
C ILE A 74 -21.23 28.13 -0.46
N ALA A 75 -21.47 29.43 -0.29
CA ALA A 75 -22.08 30.27 -1.32
C ALA A 75 -21.15 30.45 -2.53
N ILE A 76 -19.84 30.65 -2.30
CA ILE A 76 -18.82 30.72 -3.35
C ILE A 76 -18.76 29.40 -4.12
N ILE A 77 -18.66 28.26 -3.42
CA ILE A 77 -18.61 26.93 -4.03
C ILE A 77 -19.88 26.67 -4.86
N LYS A 78 -21.06 27.09 -4.38
CA LYS A 78 -22.31 26.97 -5.15
C LYS A 78 -22.29 27.79 -6.44
N ALA A 79 -21.69 28.98 -6.41
CA ALA A 79 -21.53 29.81 -7.60
C ALA A 79 -20.57 29.17 -8.62
N GLU A 80 -19.44 28.62 -8.15
CA GLU A 80 -18.48 27.89 -8.99
C GLU A 80 -19.10 26.64 -9.62
N VAL A 81 -19.85 25.85 -8.84
CA VAL A 81 -20.59 24.67 -9.34
C VAL A 81 -21.63 25.07 -10.40
N ALA A 82 -22.28 26.22 -10.25
CA ALA A 82 -23.19 26.74 -11.28
C ALA A 82 -22.45 27.12 -12.57
N GLY A 83 -21.25 27.71 -12.45
CA GLY A 83 -20.37 27.98 -13.58
C GLY A 83 -19.99 26.71 -14.34
N ILE A 84 -19.51 25.69 -13.63
CA ILE A 84 -19.11 24.40 -14.22
C ILE A 84 -20.28 23.74 -14.97
N LYS A 85 -21.52 23.85 -14.45
CA LYS A 85 -22.72 23.33 -15.15
C LYS A 85 -22.96 24.02 -16.49
N ASN A 86 -22.73 25.32 -16.57
CA ASN A 86 -22.88 26.07 -17.83
C ASN A 86 -21.81 25.64 -18.85
N ASP A 87 -20.58 25.44 -18.40
CA ASP A 87 -19.48 24.98 -19.27
C ASP A 87 -19.75 23.58 -19.83
N ILE A 88 -20.27 22.66 -19.01
CA ILE A 88 -20.68 21.32 -19.47
C ILE A 88 -21.79 21.42 -20.51
N ALA A 89 -22.77 22.32 -20.33
CA ALA A 89 -23.83 22.53 -21.31
C ALA A 89 -23.29 23.05 -22.64
N ALA A 90 -22.33 23.98 -22.61
CA ALA A 90 -21.67 24.50 -23.80
C ALA A 90 -20.85 23.42 -24.53
N LEU A 91 -20.11 22.59 -23.79
CA LEU A 91 -19.36 21.46 -24.35
C LEU A 91 -20.28 20.43 -25.02
N ASN A 92 -21.42 20.10 -24.40
CA ASN A 92 -22.39 19.17 -24.98
C ASN A 92 -23.05 19.72 -26.26
N ALA A 93 -23.28 21.04 -26.32
CA ALA A 93 -23.77 21.69 -27.53
C ALA A 93 -22.72 21.62 -28.66
N GLY A 94 -21.44 21.86 -28.34
CA GLY A 94 -20.33 21.72 -29.28
C GLY A 94 -20.17 20.28 -29.81
N LEU A 95 -20.26 19.29 -28.92
CA LEU A 95 -20.21 17.87 -29.30
C LEU A 95 -21.36 17.51 -30.25
N SER A 96 -22.56 18.04 -30.02
CA SER A 96 -23.73 17.81 -30.87
C SER A 96 -23.54 18.40 -32.27
N GLN A 97 -22.91 19.57 -32.39
CA GLN A 97 -22.55 20.16 -33.67
C GLN A 97 -21.51 19.32 -34.43
N ILE A 98 -20.48 18.82 -33.74
CA ILE A 98 -19.46 17.96 -34.36
C ILE A 98 -20.09 16.66 -34.88
N LEU A 99 -20.99 16.04 -34.11
CA LEU A 99 -21.70 14.83 -34.53
C LEU A 99 -22.57 15.07 -35.77
N SER A 100 -23.16 16.26 -35.93
CA SER A 100 -23.93 16.60 -37.14
C SER A 100 -23.05 16.72 -38.39
N ILE A 101 -21.83 17.25 -38.24
CA ILE A 101 -20.85 17.37 -39.34
C ILE A 101 -20.33 15.99 -39.77
N LEU A 102 -20.14 15.07 -38.82
CA LEU A 102 -19.69 13.71 -39.09
C LEU A 102 -20.79 12.79 -39.63
N GLY A 103 -22.06 13.21 -39.57
CA GLY A 103 -23.23 12.45 -40.02
C GLY A 103 -23.58 12.61 -41.51
N GLU A 104 -22.98 13.56 -42.22
CA GLU A 104 -23.15 13.72 -43.67
C GLU A 104 -22.00 13.04 -44.42
N THR A 105 -22.14 11.73 -44.68
CA THR A 105 -21.24 11.01 -45.60
C THR A 105 -21.67 11.25 -47.07
N PRO A 106 -20.75 11.62 -47.97
CA PRO A 106 -21.00 11.59 -49.41
C PRO A 106 -21.16 10.14 -49.90
N LYS A 107 -22.13 9.92 -50.80
CA LYS A 107 -22.39 8.65 -51.49
C LYS A 107 -21.11 8.06 -52.13
N GLU A 108 -20.82 6.81 -51.80
CA GLU A 108 -19.88 5.93 -52.49
C GLU A 108 -20.29 5.69 -53.96
N PRO A 109 -19.34 5.58 -54.90
CA PRO A 109 -19.54 4.86 -56.14
C PRO A 109 -19.06 3.40 -56.02
N ASP A 110 -19.96 2.52 -56.41
CA ASP A 110 -19.85 1.08 -56.61
C ASP A 110 -18.67 0.67 -57.52
N THR A 111 -17.89 -0.34 -57.12
CA THR A 111 -17.13 -1.18 -58.08
C THR A 111 -16.87 -2.57 -57.52
N THR A 112 -17.55 -3.52 -58.13
CA THR A 112 -17.27 -4.96 -58.21
C THR A 112 -15.95 -5.24 -58.93
N ILE A 113 -15.25 -6.34 -58.61
CA ILE A 113 -14.63 -7.31 -59.56
C ILE A 113 -14.04 -8.53 -58.82
N ALA A 114 -14.06 -9.63 -59.58
CA ALA A 114 -14.00 -11.05 -59.29
C ALA A 114 -12.69 -11.70 -58.79
N SER A 115 -12.90 -12.91 -58.26
CA SER A 115 -11.97 -13.99 -57.94
C SER A 115 -11.32 -14.63 -59.16
N THR A 116 -10.08 -15.13 -59.02
CA THR A 116 -9.50 -16.20 -59.85
C THR A 116 -8.54 -17.11 -59.06
N THR A 117 -8.63 -18.40 -59.35
CA THR A 117 -7.94 -19.59 -58.81
C THR A 117 -6.76 -20.04 -59.70
N TYR A 118 -6.05 -21.11 -59.26
CA TYR A 118 -4.96 -21.92 -59.87
C TYR A 118 -3.52 -21.48 -59.54
N GLY A 119 -2.53 -22.35 -59.26
CA GLY A 119 -2.43 -23.81 -59.20
C GLY A 119 -0.98 -24.26 -58.90
N GLU A 120 -0.86 -25.48 -58.35
CA GLU A 120 0.23 -26.51 -58.39
C GLU A 120 1.75 -26.22 -58.33
N THR A 121 2.42 -27.19 -57.68
CA THR A 121 3.86 -27.39 -57.41
C THR A 121 4.62 -28.00 -58.60
N PRO A 122 5.97 -28.07 -58.53
CA PRO A 122 6.58 -29.41 -58.42
C PRO A 122 7.86 -29.54 -57.55
N ASN A 123 8.01 -30.78 -57.08
CA ASN A 123 9.00 -31.53 -56.30
C ASN A 123 10.53 -31.54 -56.68
N VAL A 124 11.36 -31.77 -55.62
CA VAL A 124 12.53 -32.72 -55.46
C VAL A 124 13.95 -32.27 -55.92
N PRO A 125 15.11 -32.70 -55.32
CA PRO A 125 15.37 -33.87 -54.43
C PRO A 125 16.21 -33.71 -53.13
N ASP A 126 16.15 -34.82 -52.38
CA ASP A 126 17.01 -35.37 -51.30
C ASP A 126 18.51 -35.03 -51.29
N ASN A 127 19.06 -34.90 -50.07
CA ASN A 127 20.39 -35.43 -49.75
C ASN A 127 20.46 -35.88 -48.28
N GLN A 128 20.73 -37.17 -48.06
CA GLN A 128 21.03 -37.78 -46.77
C GLN A 128 22.52 -37.62 -46.43
N SER A 129 22.84 -37.33 -45.16
CA SER A 129 24.12 -37.75 -44.57
C SER A 129 23.95 -37.96 -43.07
N THR A 130 24.09 -39.21 -42.65
CA THR A 130 24.11 -39.70 -41.26
C THR A 130 25.50 -39.54 -40.65
N THR A 131 25.61 -39.13 -39.39
CA THR A 131 26.63 -39.64 -38.46
C THR A 131 26.15 -39.58 -37.00
N HIS A 132 26.22 -40.76 -36.37
CA HIS A 132 26.30 -41.14 -34.96
C HIS A 132 25.64 -40.32 -33.83
N ALA A 133 24.69 -41.03 -33.20
CA ALA A 133 24.01 -40.74 -31.95
C ALA A 133 24.91 -40.61 -30.71
N THR A 134 24.57 -39.63 -29.86
CA THR A 134 24.49 -39.83 -28.41
C THR A 134 23.07 -39.42 -28.02
N VAL A 135 22.19 -40.38 -27.74
CA VAL A 135 20.83 -40.11 -27.27
C VAL A 135 20.88 -40.02 -25.74
N THR A 136 20.98 -38.81 -25.22
CA THR A 136 20.16 -38.45 -24.05
C THR A 136 18.78 -38.09 -24.59
N PRO A 137 17.66 -38.47 -23.93
CA PRO A 137 16.42 -37.79 -24.22
C PRO A 137 16.58 -36.35 -23.70
N ASP A 138 17.11 -35.48 -24.55
CA ASP A 138 17.10 -34.04 -24.37
C ASP A 138 15.63 -33.60 -24.45
N ASN A 139 14.88 -33.83 -23.38
CA ASN A 139 13.68 -33.06 -23.16
C ASN A 139 14.18 -31.68 -22.72
N PRO A 140 14.07 -30.63 -23.58
CA PRO A 140 14.51 -29.32 -23.18
C PRO A 140 13.76 -28.92 -21.91
N ASP A 141 14.47 -28.29 -20.96
CA ASP A 141 13.89 -27.82 -19.71
C ASP A 141 12.59 -27.04 -20.02
N PRO A 142 11.45 -27.34 -19.35
CA PRO A 142 10.21 -26.63 -19.65
C PRO A 142 10.38 -25.11 -19.60
N GLN A 143 10.14 -24.44 -20.72
CA GLN A 143 10.30 -22.98 -20.88
C GLN A 143 9.17 -22.15 -20.21
N ILE A 144 8.52 -22.73 -19.19
CA ILE A 144 7.42 -22.09 -18.46
C ILE A 144 7.91 -20.78 -17.82
N GLY A 145 7.20 -19.69 -18.04
CA GLY A 145 7.55 -18.35 -17.58
C GLY A 145 8.54 -17.57 -18.45
N ASP A 146 9.10 -18.15 -19.52
CA ASP A 146 10.05 -17.42 -20.40
C ASP A 146 9.34 -16.48 -21.38
N THR A 147 8.12 -16.81 -21.79
CA THR A 147 7.30 -16.02 -22.72
C THR A 147 5.89 -15.82 -22.18
N GLU A 148 5.19 -14.81 -22.69
CA GLU A 148 3.80 -14.54 -22.30
C GLU A 148 2.87 -15.72 -22.62
N ALA A 149 3.09 -16.43 -23.74
CA ALA A 149 2.33 -17.61 -24.14
C ALA A 149 2.56 -18.82 -23.22
N LEU A 150 3.69 -18.86 -22.51
CA LEU A 150 4.06 -19.91 -21.56
C LEU A 150 4.02 -19.39 -20.12
N ALA A 151 3.27 -18.33 -19.83
CA ALA A 151 3.23 -17.72 -18.52
C ALA A 151 2.80 -18.72 -17.44
N ALA A 152 3.52 -18.74 -16.31
CA ALA A 152 3.18 -19.55 -15.15
C ALA A 152 2.11 -18.87 -14.29
N LYS A 153 1.49 -19.58 -13.37
CA LYS A 153 0.59 -19.05 -12.34
C LYS A 153 1.35 -18.36 -11.22
N SER A 154 2.57 -18.81 -10.92
CA SER A 154 3.43 -18.22 -9.88
C SER A 154 4.90 -18.59 -10.09
N CYS A 155 5.80 -17.89 -9.41
CA CYS A 155 7.22 -18.24 -9.38
C CYS A 155 7.46 -19.65 -8.82
N LEU A 156 6.59 -20.12 -7.90
CA LEU A 156 6.66 -21.47 -7.36
C LEU A 156 6.35 -22.53 -8.41
N GLU A 157 5.36 -22.30 -9.29
CA GLU A 157 5.07 -23.24 -10.39
C GLU A 157 6.26 -23.37 -11.34
N ILE A 158 6.95 -22.26 -11.66
CA ILE A 158 8.16 -22.30 -12.48
C ILE A 158 9.23 -23.16 -11.81
N LEU A 159 9.49 -22.91 -10.52
CA LEU A 159 10.50 -23.65 -9.77
C LEU A 159 10.19 -25.16 -9.68
N GLN A 160 8.92 -25.54 -9.56
CA GLN A 160 8.49 -26.93 -9.44
C GLN A 160 8.42 -27.67 -10.78
N THR A 161 8.18 -26.95 -11.87
CA THR A 161 7.99 -27.54 -13.20
C THR A 161 9.30 -27.70 -13.94
N ARG A 162 10.26 -26.78 -13.75
CA ARG A 162 11.57 -26.88 -14.39
C ARG A 162 12.41 -27.99 -13.77
N THR A 163 13.15 -28.65 -14.63
CA THR A 163 14.09 -29.73 -14.30
C THR A 163 15.39 -29.18 -13.70
N THR A 164 15.75 -27.94 -14.04
CA THR A 164 16.88 -27.22 -13.45
C THR A 164 16.38 -26.04 -12.62
N THR A 165 17.11 -25.69 -11.55
CA THR A 165 16.75 -24.52 -10.74
C THR A 165 16.90 -23.25 -11.59
N PRO A 166 15.81 -22.55 -11.91
CA PRO A 166 15.88 -21.33 -12.71
C PRO A 166 16.61 -20.22 -11.95
N PRO A 167 17.32 -19.31 -12.63
CA PRO A 167 17.92 -18.14 -11.97
C PRO A 167 16.83 -17.20 -11.42
N SER A 168 17.16 -16.40 -10.41
CA SER A 168 16.27 -15.31 -9.99
C SER A 168 16.20 -14.25 -11.10
N GLY A 169 15.02 -13.66 -11.31
CA GLY A 169 14.82 -12.71 -12.40
C GLY A 169 13.36 -12.51 -12.76
N LEU A 170 13.11 -11.84 -13.90
CA LEU A 170 11.76 -11.54 -14.37
C LEU A 170 11.18 -12.66 -15.23
N TYR A 171 10.05 -13.21 -14.79
CA TYR A 171 9.30 -14.25 -15.50
C TYR A 171 7.89 -13.79 -15.82
N TRP A 172 7.29 -14.35 -16.88
CA TRP A 172 5.90 -14.14 -17.24
C TRP A 172 4.96 -14.92 -16.33
N ILE A 173 4.06 -14.20 -15.66
CA ILE A 173 3.08 -14.75 -14.74
C ILE A 173 1.66 -14.37 -15.18
N ALA A 174 0.82 -15.36 -15.40
CA ALA A 174 -0.61 -15.26 -15.66
C ALA A 174 -1.37 -15.18 -14.32
N VAL A 175 -1.42 -13.98 -13.75
CA VAL A 175 -2.08 -13.70 -12.47
C VAL A 175 -3.59 -13.95 -12.56
N THR A 176 -4.19 -13.60 -13.69
CA THR A 176 -5.56 -14.00 -14.08
C THR A 176 -5.57 -14.36 -15.57
N PRO A 177 -6.63 -14.99 -16.09
CA PRO A 177 -6.75 -15.23 -17.54
C PRO A 177 -6.67 -13.98 -18.42
N SER A 178 -6.94 -12.80 -17.85
CA SER A 178 -6.93 -11.50 -18.54
C SER A 178 -5.81 -10.57 -18.08
N TYR A 179 -4.95 -11.02 -17.15
CA TYR A 179 -3.86 -10.22 -16.61
C TYR A 179 -2.59 -11.08 -16.50
N THR A 180 -1.78 -10.99 -17.54
CA THR A 180 -0.45 -11.59 -17.62
C THR A 180 0.58 -10.47 -17.58
N THR A 181 1.62 -10.62 -16.76
CA THR A 181 2.65 -9.60 -16.59
C THR A 181 3.97 -10.25 -16.18
N ARG A 182 5.07 -9.52 -16.37
CA ARG A 182 6.36 -9.93 -15.80
C ARG A 182 6.42 -9.60 -14.31
N LEU A 183 6.80 -10.57 -13.50
CA LEU A 183 7.05 -10.41 -12.06
C LEU A 183 8.45 -10.92 -11.72
N TYR A 184 9.09 -10.31 -10.73
CA TYR A 184 10.40 -10.75 -10.27
C TYR A 184 10.25 -11.98 -9.36
N CYS A 185 10.93 -13.06 -9.72
CA CYS A 185 11.00 -14.29 -8.96
C CYS A 185 12.36 -14.41 -8.28
N ASP A 186 12.34 -14.62 -6.96
CA ASP A 186 13.46 -15.15 -6.21
C ASP A 186 13.39 -16.67 -6.19
N MET A 187 14.33 -17.29 -6.91
CA MET A 187 14.41 -18.73 -7.10
C MET A 187 15.44 -19.40 -6.17
N VAL A 188 16.04 -18.66 -5.24
CA VAL A 188 17.18 -19.14 -4.43
C VAL A 188 16.91 -19.01 -2.93
N THR A 189 16.41 -17.86 -2.46
CA THR A 189 16.28 -17.60 -1.02
C THR A 189 15.24 -18.52 -0.40
N ASP A 190 15.60 -19.20 0.70
CA ASP A 190 14.71 -20.09 1.47
C ASP A 190 13.99 -21.14 0.59
N GLY A 191 14.75 -21.72 -0.34
CA GLY A 191 14.27 -22.72 -1.29
C GLY A 191 13.60 -22.15 -2.54
N GLY A 192 13.47 -20.81 -2.68
CA GLY A 192 13.03 -20.16 -3.91
C GLY A 192 11.53 -20.22 -4.19
N GLY A 193 11.15 -19.83 -5.41
CA GLY A 193 9.76 -19.81 -5.87
C GLY A 193 8.97 -18.61 -5.33
N PHE A 194 9.64 -17.60 -4.79
CA PHE A 194 9.05 -16.42 -4.18
C PHE A 194 8.83 -15.32 -5.20
N THR A 195 7.62 -14.76 -5.24
CA THR A 195 7.27 -13.63 -6.12
C THR A 195 7.40 -12.32 -5.38
N LEU A 196 8.20 -11.37 -5.89
CA LEU A 196 8.31 -10.03 -5.33
C LEU A 196 7.02 -9.25 -5.61
N VAL A 197 6.31 -8.85 -4.55
CA VAL A 197 5.03 -8.14 -4.69
C VAL A 197 5.08 -6.71 -4.18
N TRP A 198 6.09 -6.35 -3.38
CA TRP A 198 6.22 -5.01 -2.84
C TRP A 198 7.67 -4.67 -2.53
N THR A 199 8.10 -3.50 -2.97
CA THR A 199 9.39 -2.89 -2.65
C THR A 199 9.12 -1.48 -2.17
N PHE A 200 9.66 -1.15 -1.01
CA PHE A 200 9.38 0.13 -0.36
C PHE A 200 10.60 0.70 0.36
N THR A 201 10.51 1.99 0.64
CA THR A 201 11.45 2.77 1.46
C THR A 201 10.67 3.57 2.49
N PHE A 202 11.38 4.44 3.20
CA PHE A 202 10.85 5.34 4.21
C PHE A 202 10.84 6.77 3.69
N THR A 203 9.80 7.55 3.98
CA THR A 203 9.73 8.97 3.62
C THR A 203 10.79 9.80 4.35
N LYS A 204 11.06 9.47 5.62
CA LYS A 204 12.22 9.96 6.36
C LYS A 204 12.81 8.83 7.18
N TYR A 205 14.03 8.43 6.89
CA TYR A 205 14.70 7.40 7.68
C TYR A 205 15.25 7.96 8.99
N ASP A 206 14.34 8.29 9.91
CA ASP A 206 14.66 8.77 11.25
C ASP A 206 13.71 8.10 12.26
N ILE A 207 14.29 7.52 13.30
CA ILE A 207 13.58 6.78 14.35
C ILE A 207 13.09 7.69 15.49
N GLN A 208 13.50 8.97 15.49
CA GLN A 208 13.14 9.93 16.54
C GLN A 208 11.95 10.80 16.16
N THR A 209 11.53 10.80 14.90
CA THR A 209 10.41 11.62 14.41
C THR A 209 9.30 10.76 13.83
N GLY A 210 8.05 11.19 14.02
CA GLY A 210 6.86 10.40 13.65
C GLY A 210 6.56 10.42 12.16
N ALA A 211 7.30 11.24 11.41
CA ALA A 211 7.13 11.41 9.97
C ALA A 211 8.01 10.42 9.21
N ASN A 212 7.82 9.11 9.41
CA ASN A 212 8.62 8.04 8.82
C ASN A 212 7.71 6.96 8.19
N ASP A 213 7.02 7.35 7.13
CA ASP A 213 6.06 6.48 6.45
C ASP A 213 6.74 5.56 5.46
N ILE A 214 6.19 4.36 5.29
CA ILE A 214 6.57 3.48 4.20
C ILE A 214 5.97 3.98 2.90
N THR A 215 6.79 4.10 1.86
CA THR A 215 6.37 4.52 0.53
C THR A 215 7.03 3.68 -0.58
N PRO A 216 6.31 3.34 -1.67
CA PRO A 216 4.87 3.52 -1.85
C PRO A 216 4.07 2.48 -1.05
N ARG A 217 2.80 2.76 -0.76
CA ARG A 217 1.92 1.77 -0.13
C ARG A 217 1.28 0.84 -1.17
N PRO A 218 0.97 -0.42 -0.80
CA PRO A 218 0.12 -1.29 -1.60
C PRO A 218 -1.32 -0.76 -1.66
N SER A 219 -2.08 -1.27 -2.63
CA SER A 219 -3.48 -0.89 -2.87
C SER A 219 -4.49 -1.59 -1.94
N TRP A 220 -4.08 -2.01 -0.73
CA TRP A 220 -5.03 -2.50 0.28
C TRP A 220 -5.90 -1.35 0.80
N LYS A 221 -7.07 -1.66 1.35
CA LYS A 221 -7.96 -0.61 1.84
C LYS A 221 -7.39 -0.02 3.13
N LEU A 222 -7.70 1.26 3.33
CA LEU A 222 -7.46 1.93 4.61
C LEU A 222 -8.82 2.14 5.27
N ASN A 223 -8.80 2.38 6.58
CA ASN A 223 -10.03 2.54 7.35
C ASN A 223 -10.95 3.65 6.77
N LYS A 224 -12.27 3.52 6.96
CA LYS A 224 -13.23 4.54 6.50
C LYS A 224 -13.05 5.91 7.19
N PHE A 225 -12.48 5.94 8.40
CA PHE A 225 -12.18 7.18 9.10
C PHE A 225 -11.18 8.06 8.34
N MET A 226 -10.21 7.48 7.62
CA MET A 226 -9.30 8.25 6.76
C MET A 226 -10.01 8.88 5.56
N HIS A 227 -11.03 8.21 5.00
CA HIS A 227 -11.82 8.76 3.89
C HIS A 227 -12.69 9.95 4.34
N TYR A 228 -12.99 10.08 5.63
CA TYR A 228 -13.80 11.17 6.17
C TYR A 228 -12.99 12.47 6.36
N LEU A 229 -11.67 12.37 6.53
CA LEU A 229 -10.82 13.52 6.84
C LEU A 229 -10.20 14.18 5.59
N ASP A 230 -10.49 13.69 4.37
CA ASP A 230 -9.94 14.18 3.08
C ASP A 230 -8.44 14.52 3.11
N ILE A 231 -7.65 13.71 3.83
CA ILE A 231 -6.24 13.99 4.10
C ILE A 231 -5.35 13.42 2.99
N GLN A 232 -5.60 13.81 1.74
CA GLN A 232 -4.80 13.33 0.60
C GLN A 232 -3.31 13.67 0.77
N ASP A 233 -2.99 14.73 1.51
CA ASP A 233 -1.63 15.20 1.76
C ASP A 233 -0.84 14.39 2.82
N VAL A 234 -1.50 13.47 3.55
CA VAL A 234 -0.85 12.73 4.65
C VAL A 234 -0.79 11.22 4.41
N ILE A 235 -1.21 10.78 3.22
CA ILE A 235 -1.18 9.38 2.84
C ILE A 235 -0.13 9.21 1.75
N VAL A 236 0.84 8.33 2.01
CA VAL A 236 1.84 7.99 0.98
C VAL A 236 1.20 7.48 -0.32
N PRO A 237 1.83 7.73 -1.47
CA PRO A 237 1.27 7.35 -2.76
C PRO A 237 1.02 5.84 -2.86
N VAL A 238 -0.11 5.47 -3.45
CA VAL A 238 -0.43 4.07 -3.78
C VAL A 238 0.37 3.66 -5.00
N SER A 239 1.04 2.50 -4.92
CA SER A 239 1.54 1.83 -6.10
C SER A 239 0.59 0.73 -6.57
N ASN A 240 0.40 0.69 -7.89
CA ASN A 240 -0.28 -0.38 -8.61
C ASN A 240 0.64 -1.03 -9.67
N LYS A 241 1.94 -0.70 -9.64
CA LYS A 241 2.96 -1.21 -10.56
C LYS A 241 3.85 -2.21 -9.81
N PRO A 242 3.94 -3.48 -10.25
CA PRO A 242 4.82 -4.44 -9.62
C PRO A 242 6.29 -3.97 -9.72
N PRO A 243 7.08 -4.15 -8.66
CA PRO A 243 8.53 -3.92 -8.72
C PRO A 243 9.19 -4.97 -9.63
N THR A 244 10.10 -4.55 -10.50
CA THR A 244 10.83 -5.47 -11.40
C THR A 244 12.18 -5.91 -10.84
N SER A 245 12.59 -5.35 -9.71
CA SER A 245 13.81 -5.69 -8.96
C SER A 245 13.70 -5.22 -7.50
N GLU A 246 14.58 -5.70 -6.63
CA GLU A 246 14.67 -5.30 -5.21
C GLU A 246 14.97 -3.81 -4.97
N ASP A 247 15.44 -3.09 -6.00
CA ASP A 247 15.79 -1.68 -5.92
C ASP A 247 14.74 -0.76 -6.55
N GLN A 248 13.73 -1.33 -7.25
CA GLN A 248 12.65 -0.56 -7.84
C GLN A 248 11.45 -0.50 -6.90
N LEU A 249 11.22 0.67 -6.31
CA LEU A 249 10.01 0.92 -5.52
C LEU A 249 8.74 0.63 -6.32
N GLY A 250 7.77 -0.03 -5.69
CA GLY A 250 6.54 -0.43 -6.35
C GLY A 250 5.80 -1.51 -5.58
N ALA A 251 4.55 -1.75 -5.96
CA ALA A 251 3.68 -2.74 -5.38
C ALA A 251 2.75 -3.28 -6.45
N LEU A 252 2.68 -4.61 -6.57
CA LEU A 252 1.64 -5.28 -7.32
C LEU A 252 0.29 -4.93 -6.69
N LYS A 253 -0.76 -4.72 -7.50
CA LYS A 253 -2.12 -4.46 -6.96
C LYS A 253 -2.48 -5.53 -5.94
N PHE A 254 -2.85 -5.11 -4.73
CA PHE A 254 -3.00 -6.00 -3.57
C PHE A 254 -4.00 -7.14 -3.82
N LYS A 255 -5.08 -6.86 -4.56
CA LYS A 255 -6.08 -7.87 -4.96
C LYS A 255 -5.52 -9.08 -5.72
N TYR A 256 -4.31 -8.99 -6.25
CA TYR A 256 -3.65 -10.07 -6.98
C TYR A 256 -2.73 -10.93 -6.10
N TRP A 257 -2.40 -10.50 -4.88
CA TRP A 257 -1.44 -11.20 -4.04
C TRP A 257 -1.91 -12.62 -3.72
N LYS A 258 -3.16 -12.77 -3.28
CA LYS A 258 -3.79 -14.07 -2.96
C LYS A 258 -3.93 -15.01 -4.17
N LEU A 259 -3.83 -14.49 -5.40
CA LEU A 259 -3.88 -15.30 -6.62
C LEU A 259 -2.50 -15.89 -6.99
N ILE A 260 -1.42 -15.30 -6.46
CA ILE A 260 -0.04 -15.68 -6.75
C ILE A 260 0.53 -16.58 -5.65
N GLY A 261 0.22 -16.26 -4.39
CA GLY A 261 0.71 -16.97 -3.23
C GLY A 261 -0.12 -16.66 -1.99
N GLY A 262 0.34 -17.12 -0.84
CA GLY A 262 -0.39 -16.93 0.42
C GLY A 262 -0.17 -18.03 1.45
N ASN A 263 0.83 -18.88 1.26
CA ASN A 263 1.18 -19.91 2.24
C ASN A 263 2.48 -19.54 2.97
N ALA A 264 3.37 -18.80 2.30
CA ALA A 264 4.58 -18.28 2.89
C ALA A 264 4.94 -16.89 2.35
N PHE A 265 5.67 -16.11 3.15
CA PHE A 265 6.19 -14.83 2.74
C PHE A 265 7.61 -14.59 3.27
N ILE A 266 8.37 -13.76 2.57
CA ILE A 266 9.67 -13.27 3.02
C ILE A 266 9.60 -11.76 3.13
N VAL A 267 10.22 -11.22 4.18
CA VAL A 267 10.58 -9.81 4.25
C VAL A 267 12.10 -9.69 4.25
N LYS A 268 12.65 -9.05 3.21
CA LYS A 268 14.07 -8.70 3.11
C LYS A 268 14.24 -7.20 3.31
N SER A 269 15.41 -6.78 3.76
CA SER A 269 15.78 -5.36 3.79
C SER A 269 17.31 -5.17 3.82
N ASN A 270 17.80 -3.95 3.63
CA ASN A 270 19.21 -3.64 3.87
C ASN A 270 19.47 -3.04 5.27
N PHE A 271 18.44 -2.93 6.11
CA PHE A 271 18.53 -2.27 7.42
C PHE A 271 18.02 -3.12 8.59
N PHE A 272 17.47 -4.30 8.32
CA PHE A 272 16.83 -5.16 9.30
C PHE A 272 16.96 -6.64 8.90
N ASN A 273 16.86 -7.52 9.89
CA ASN A 273 16.98 -8.96 9.66
C ASN A 273 15.97 -9.44 8.61
N TRP A 274 16.39 -10.37 7.76
CA TRP A 274 15.48 -11.02 6.83
C TRP A 274 14.73 -12.12 7.56
N ILE A 275 13.43 -12.20 7.32
CA ILE A 275 12.58 -13.25 7.89
C ILE A 275 11.88 -14.00 6.76
N SER A 276 11.74 -15.32 6.94
CA SER A 276 10.82 -16.17 6.18
C SER A 276 9.75 -16.67 7.12
N CYS A 277 8.49 -16.59 6.69
CA CYS A 277 7.33 -16.89 7.50
C CYS A 277 6.37 -17.81 6.74
N ASN A 278 5.88 -18.84 7.42
CA ASN A 278 4.74 -19.63 6.98
C ASN A 278 3.48 -19.12 7.66
N GLU A 279 2.42 -18.94 6.87
CA GLU A 279 1.09 -18.57 7.36
C GLU A 279 0.46 -19.77 8.08
N THR A 280 -0.19 -19.53 9.22
CA THR A 280 -1.00 -20.56 9.90
C THR A 280 -2.44 -20.13 9.99
N THR A 281 -2.76 -19.09 10.77
CA THR A 281 -4.13 -18.55 10.82
C THR A 281 -4.22 -17.09 10.40
N GLY A 282 -3.09 -16.38 10.35
CA GLY A 282 -3.02 -15.03 9.79
C GLY A 282 -2.58 -15.07 8.33
N SER A 283 -2.93 -14.03 7.56
CA SER A 283 -2.54 -13.93 6.15
C SER A 283 -2.05 -12.55 5.73
N ILE A 284 -0.91 -12.49 5.03
CA ILE A 284 -0.35 -11.25 4.48
C ILE A 284 -1.04 -10.84 3.18
N VAL A 285 -1.70 -11.78 2.51
CA VAL A 285 -2.34 -11.57 1.19
C VAL A 285 -3.84 -11.31 1.29
N GLU A 286 -4.42 -11.44 2.48
CA GLU A 286 -5.85 -11.27 2.73
C GLU A 286 -6.09 -10.29 3.87
N GLU A 287 -6.57 -9.09 3.50
CA GLU A 287 -6.92 -8.04 4.45
C GLU A 287 -7.91 -8.57 5.50
N GLY A 288 -7.62 -8.29 6.77
CA GLY A 288 -8.48 -8.67 7.89
C GLY A 288 -8.22 -10.02 8.51
N VAL A 289 -7.42 -10.86 7.85
CA VAL A 289 -7.10 -12.19 8.36
C VAL A 289 -5.92 -12.09 9.32
N SER A 290 -6.18 -11.57 10.52
CA SER A 290 -5.22 -11.55 11.62
C SER A 290 -5.08 -12.93 12.24
N GLY A 291 -3.86 -13.31 12.63
CA GLY A 291 -3.65 -14.60 13.25
C GLY A 291 -2.18 -14.96 13.44
N SER A 292 -1.96 -16.25 13.66
CA SER A 292 -0.63 -16.81 13.90
C SER A 292 0.15 -16.97 12.60
N ILE A 293 1.47 -16.83 12.72
CA ILE A 293 2.47 -17.13 11.69
C ILE A 293 3.66 -17.81 12.35
N LYS A 294 4.47 -18.55 11.59
CA LYS A 294 5.72 -19.17 12.07
C LYS A 294 6.88 -18.67 11.25
N CYS A 295 7.82 -17.98 11.89
CA CYS A 295 8.90 -17.29 11.19
C CYS A 295 10.29 -17.73 11.66
N ASN A 296 11.26 -17.67 10.73
CA ASN A 296 12.69 -17.86 10.97
C ASN A 296 13.48 -16.64 10.49
N VAL A 297 14.57 -16.29 11.18
CA VAL A 297 15.56 -15.34 10.65
C VAL A 297 16.41 -16.07 9.61
N ILE A 298 16.37 -15.60 8.37
CA ILE A 298 17.11 -16.19 7.23
C ILE A 298 18.35 -15.38 6.84
N LYS A 299 18.47 -14.15 7.34
CA LYS A 299 19.69 -13.34 7.26
C LYS A 299 19.74 -12.35 8.42
N TYR A 300 20.85 -12.37 9.16
CA TYR A 300 21.06 -11.50 10.32
C TYR A 300 21.87 -10.26 9.91
N LEU A 301 21.29 -9.07 10.10
CA LEU A 301 21.93 -7.78 9.80
C LEU A 301 22.17 -6.94 11.07
N SER A 302 21.42 -7.19 12.14
CA SER A 302 21.43 -6.36 13.35
C SER A 302 22.58 -6.72 14.29
N THR A 303 23.83 -6.73 13.80
CA THR A 303 25.02 -7.29 14.49
C THR A 303 25.31 -6.71 15.87
N GLU A 304 24.85 -5.48 16.12
CA GLU A 304 24.95 -4.80 17.42
C GLU A 304 24.00 -5.38 18.50
N LEU A 305 23.11 -6.31 18.12
CA LEU A 305 22.12 -6.95 19.00
C LEU A 305 22.18 -8.49 18.89
N PRO A 306 23.30 -9.15 19.24
CA PRO A 306 23.50 -10.59 19.07
C PRO A 306 22.47 -11.44 19.81
N GLN A 307 21.99 -10.95 20.95
CA GLN A 307 20.95 -11.60 21.76
C GLN A 307 19.60 -11.70 21.05
N CYS A 308 19.39 -10.98 19.94
CA CYS A 308 18.16 -10.96 19.17
C CYS A 308 18.27 -11.66 17.81
N SER A 309 19.37 -12.39 17.57
CA SER A 309 19.67 -13.02 16.28
C SER A 309 18.67 -14.10 15.83
N THR A 310 17.94 -14.71 16.77
CA THR A 310 16.94 -15.75 16.49
C THR A 310 15.50 -15.31 16.76
N VAL A 311 15.32 -14.03 17.11
CA VAL A 311 14.00 -13.51 17.48
C VAL A 311 13.16 -13.23 16.24
N THR A 312 11.93 -13.76 16.22
CA THR A 312 10.99 -13.64 15.12
C THR A 312 9.59 -13.28 15.59
N PRO A 313 8.74 -12.72 14.70
CA PRO A 313 7.34 -12.50 15.02
C PRO A 313 6.56 -13.83 15.03
N THR A 314 5.47 -13.85 15.80
CA THR A 314 4.61 -15.01 16.02
C THR A 314 3.18 -14.80 15.53
N SER A 315 2.81 -13.56 15.25
CA SER A 315 1.49 -13.23 14.71
C SER A 315 1.55 -12.09 13.71
N LEU A 316 0.61 -12.13 12.78
CA LEU A 316 0.30 -11.08 11.83
C LEU A 316 -1.01 -10.44 12.27
N ASN A 317 -1.07 -9.13 12.24
CA ASN A 317 -2.28 -8.41 12.62
C ASN A 317 -2.61 -7.34 11.57
N TRP A 318 -3.82 -7.49 11.03
CA TRP A 318 -4.59 -6.43 10.41
C TRP A 318 -5.42 -5.77 11.49
N PHE A 319 -5.34 -4.46 11.59
CA PHE A 319 -6.18 -3.73 12.52
C PHE A 319 -7.64 -3.67 12.01
N GLU A 320 -8.38 -4.76 12.14
CA GLU A 320 -9.82 -4.78 11.86
C GLU A 320 -10.66 -4.51 13.11
N ASN A 321 -11.80 -3.84 12.89
CA ASN A 321 -12.85 -3.42 13.83
C ASN A 321 -12.66 -2.13 14.64
N LYS A 322 -11.52 -1.42 14.52
CA LYS A 322 -11.39 -0.03 15.05
C LYS A 322 -10.70 0.95 14.12
N GLY A 323 -10.45 0.57 12.86
CA GLY A 323 -9.84 1.44 11.88
C GLY A 323 -8.48 1.97 12.34
N SER A 324 -7.44 1.15 12.31
CA SER A 324 -6.10 1.73 12.39
C SER A 324 -5.80 2.49 11.12
N ILE A 325 -5.17 3.64 11.31
CA ILE A 325 -4.68 4.47 10.21
C ILE A 325 -3.31 3.99 9.71
N CYS A 326 -2.71 2.97 10.35
CA CYS A 326 -1.27 2.68 10.27
C CYS A 326 -0.88 1.38 9.55
N GLY A 327 -1.81 0.69 8.89
CA GLY A 327 -1.51 -0.52 8.11
C GLY A 327 -1.35 -1.82 8.91
N MET A 328 -0.59 -2.76 8.34
CA MET A 328 -0.35 -4.13 8.85
C MET A 328 0.89 -4.18 9.76
N TYR A 329 0.92 -5.13 10.69
CA TYR A 329 2.07 -5.31 11.58
C TYR A 329 2.30 -6.78 11.93
N LEU A 330 3.58 -7.12 12.06
CA LEU A 330 4.03 -8.40 12.61
C LEU A 330 4.34 -8.19 14.09
N MET A 331 3.87 -9.10 14.93
CA MET A 331 3.95 -8.99 16.38
C MET A 331 4.69 -10.17 17.00
N ARG A 332 5.28 -9.90 18.16
CA ARG A 332 5.79 -10.90 19.10
C ARG A 332 5.22 -10.58 20.48
N TYR A 333 4.53 -11.52 21.12
CA TYR A 333 3.91 -11.31 22.44
C TYR A 333 3.05 -10.03 22.56
N ASN A 334 2.28 -9.70 21.52
CA ASN A 334 1.46 -8.48 21.40
C ASN A 334 2.26 -7.16 21.31
N LEU A 335 3.57 -7.22 21.19
CA LEU A 335 4.44 -6.08 20.90
C LEU A 335 4.77 -6.09 19.41
N ALA A 336 4.88 -4.89 18.83
CA ALA A 336 5.25 -4.75 17.44
C ALA A 336 6.70 -5.24 17.23
N TYR A 337 6.88 -6.17 16.30
CA TYR A 337 8.18 -6.57 15.77
C TYR A 337 8.49 -5.75 14.51
N MET A 338 7.52 -5.68 13.60
CA MET A 338 7.57 -4.86 12.39
C MET A 338 6.22 -4.18 12.17
N MET A 339 6.21 -2.88 11.88
CA MET A 339 5.01 -2.13 11.51
C MET A 339 5.15 -1.57 10.10
N PHE A 340 4.23 -1.97 9.24
CA PHE A 340 4.15 -1.51 7.86
C PHE A 340 3.34 -0.21 7.76
N GLU A 341 3.87 0.85 8.35
CA GLU A 341 3.20 2.14 8.50
C GLU A 341 3.09 2.91 7.19
N VAL A 342 1.90 3.45 6.90
CA VAL A 342 1.62 4.16 5.65
C VAL A 342 0.95 5.52 5.87
N ASN A 343 1.03 6.08 7.09
CA ASN A 343 0.35 7.32 7.48
C ASN A 343 1.12 8.11 8.55
N SER A 344 1.42 9.38 8.26
CA SER A 344 2.31 10.24 9.06
C SER A 344 1.68 10.87 10.31
N LEU A 345 0.38 10.65 10.57
CA LEU A 345 -0.37 11.44 11.57
C LEU A 345 -0.23 10.93 13.01
N SER A 346 -0.13 9.62 13.22
CA SER A 346 -0.29 9.09 14.59
C SER A 346 0.51 7.84 14.91
N CYS A 347 1.28 7.30 13.98
CA CYS A 347 2.04 6.08 14.19
C CYS A 347 3.55 6.32 14.10
N TRP A 348 4.29 5.26 14.44
CA TRP A 348 5.75 5.25 14.40
C TRP A 348 6.18 3.90 13.84
N PRO A 349 7.04 3.85 12.81
CA PRO A 349 7.44 2.58 12.22
C PRO A 349 8.31 1.86 13.24
N ILE A 350 7.83 0.71 13.69
CA ILE A 350 8.59 -0.17 14.58
C ILE A 350 9.24 -1.24 13.73
N TRP A 351 10.55 -1.38 13.90
CA TRP A 351 11.36 -2.45 13.34
C TRP A 351 12.36 -2.82 14.43
N ASP A 352 11.92 -3.74 15.30
CA ASP A 352 12.63 -4.12 16.51
C ASP A 352 13.06 -5.57 16.43
N ALA A 353 14.37 -5.78 16.23
CA ALA A 353 14.94 -7.11 16.04
C ALA A 353 14.69 -8.04 17.25
N CYS A 354 14.40 -7.47 18.42
CA CYS A 354 14.13 -8.19 19.65
C CYS A 354 12.63 -8.37 19.94
N GLY A 355 11.75 -7.71 19.17
CA GLY A 355 10.31 -7.80 19.33
C GLY A 355 9.81 -7.31 20.69
N GLU A 356 10.43 -6.28 21.24
CA GLU A 356 10.06 -5.64 22.51
C GLU A 356 9.23 -4.36 22.28
N GLY A 357 8.86 -4.05 21.03
CA GLY A 357 8.12 -2.84 20.68
C GLY A 357 8.95 -1.56 20.84
N SER A 358 10.28 -1.67 20.81
CA SER A 358 11.18 -0.54 20.99
C SER A 358 11.31 0.30 19.73
N LYS A 359 11.23 1.63 19.87
CA LYS A 359 11.48 2.60 18.79
C LYS A 359 12.96 2.74 18.40
N ALA A 360 13.88 2.16 19.18
CA ALA A 360 15.30 2.54 19.15
C ALA A 360 16.27 1.51 18.54
N ARG A 361 15.76 0.46 17.88
CA ARG A 361 16.57 -0.72 17.50
C ARG A 361 16.72 -0.96 15.99
N LEU A 362 16.53 0.09 15.20
CA LEU A 362 16.86 0.11 13.78
C LEU A 362 18.36 0.31 13.58
N LEU A 363 18.94 -0.29 12.53
CA LEU A 363 20.29 0.08 12.09
C LEU A 363 20.32 1.56 11.67
N LYS A 364 21.40 2.26 12.01
CA LYS A 364 21.60 3.68 11.65
C LYS A 364 22.48 3.79 10.41
N ASP A 365 22.49 4.97 9.79
CA ASP A 365 23.39 5.33 8.69
C ASP A 365 23.29 4.41 7.46
N ILE A 366 22.11 3.82 7.25
CA ILE A 366 21.85 2.98 6.09
C ILE A 366 21.62 3.86 4.86
N ARG A 367 22.52 3.75 3.88
CA ARG A 367 22.33 4.39 2.57
C ARG A 367 21.16 3.74 1.84
N SER A 368 20.18 4.56 1.46
CA SER A 368 18.99 4.14 0.68
C SER A 368 18.28 2.94 1.34
N PRO A 369 17.68 3.15 2.52
CA PRO A 369 17.02 2.09 3.28
C PRO A 369 15.82 1.57 2.50
N ARG A 370 15.71 0.26 2.35
CA ARG A 370 14.67 -0.39 1.55
C ARG A 370 14.35 -1.78 2.06
N ALA A 371 13.11 -2.17 1.84
CA ALA A 371 12.64 -3.50 2.15
C ALA A 371 11.75 -4.04 1.03
N ASN A 372 11.68 -5.36 0.98
CA ASN A 372 11.04 -6.14 -0.07
C ASN A 372 10.15 -7.20 0.58
N VAL A 373 8.92 -7.33 0.11
CA VAL A 373 7.99 -8.40 0.49
C VAL A 373 7.79 -9.33 -0.69
N TYR A 374 7.99 -10.61 -0.41
CA TYR A 374 7.75 -11.71 -1.34
C TYR A 374 6.68 -12.64 -0.81
N ILE A 375 5.95 -13.28 -1.71
CA ILE A 375 4.94 -14.30 -1.37
C ILE A 375 5.13 -15.55 -2.22
N ARG A 376 4.72 -16.71 -1.69
CA ARG A 376 4.56 -17.96 -2.45
C ARG A 376 3.42 -18.81 -1.92
#